data_AF-A0A7S4G5I8-F1
#
_entry.id   AF-A0A7S4G5I8-F1
#
_cell.length_a   1.000
_cell.length_b   1.000
_cell.length_c   1.000
_cell.angle_alpha   90.00
_cell.angle_beta   90.00
_cell.angle_gamma   90.00
#
_symmetry.space_group_name_H-M   'P 1'
#
loop_
_entity.id
_entity.type
_entity.pdbx_description
1 polymer ?
#
loop_
_entity_poly.entity_id
_entity_poly.type
_entity_poly.pdbx_seq_one_letter_code
_entity_poly.pdbx_strand_id
1 'polypeptide(L)'
;PALRSAIQCTALDRGLFPELGSQVPRMYDQVRALVRERRQQLPYCALEDLVATIVEQLGLDDQEGDAGARVRQAIEFLHDVGELAHYREAAELSKVVFLSLQWLVDVNKLVIRHDHSDSLVYDEAAETLMSATQFGAMKADFVKRGWLSLPLLRRLWWGLQLPKDDNDAMFGRLIAMLQQFGVA
;
A
#
# COMPACT_ATOMS: atom_id res chain seq x y z
N PRO A 1 6.78 34.87 1.74
CA PRO A 1 5.89 35.44 0.70
C PRO A 1 6.03 34.73 -0.66
N ALA A 2 7.24 34.64 -1.22
CA ALA A 2 7.51 34.04 -2.53
C ALA A 2 7.13 32.55 -2.63
N LEU A 3 7.46 31.74 -1.61
CA LEU A 3 7.12 30.31 -1.60
C LEU A 3 5.61 30.05 -1.62
N ARG A 4 4.83 30.83 -0.85
CA ARG A 4 3.36 30.70 -0.84
C ARG A 4 2.78 31.00 -2.21
N SER A 5 3.23 32.07 -2.85
CA SER A 5 2.79 32.44 -4.20
C SER A 5 3.20 31.39 -5.23
N ALA A 6 4.41 30.84 -5.13
CA ALA A 6 4.85 29.75 -6.00
C ALA A 6 3.96 28.50 -5.86
N ILE A 7 3.69 28.06 -4.62
CA ILE A 7 2.78 26.93 -4.36
C ILE A 7 1.39 27.19 -4.94
N GLN A 8 0.85 28.40 -4.76
CA GLN A 8 -0.46 28.77 -5.31
C GLN A 8 -0.47 28.75 -6.84
N CYS A 9 0.56 29.30 -7.50
CA CYS A 9 0.66 29.26 -8.96
C CYS A 9 0.76 27.83 -9.47
N THR A 10 1.58 26.98 -8.84
CA THR A 10 1.73 25.57 -9.22
C THR A 10 0.44 24.79 -8.98
N ALA A 11 -0.23 24.96 -7.83
CA ALA A 11 -1.48 24.27 -7.52
C ALA A 11 -2.64 24.66 -8.45
N LEU A 12 -2.56 25.83 -9.10
CA LEU A 12 -3.56 26.30 -10.05
C LEU A 12 -3.19 26.00 -11.52
N ASP A 13 -2.03 25.38 -11.75
CA ASP A 13 -1.54 25.05 -13.09
C ASP A 13 -2.27 23.82 -13.64
N ARG A 14 -3.18 24.05 -14.61
CA ARG A 14 -3.93 22.98 -15.28
C ARG A 14 -3.07 22.10 -16.20
N GLY A 15 -1.87 22.53 -16.57
CA GLY A 15 -0.92 21.69 -17.29
C GLY A 15 -0.27 20.64 -16.40
N LEU A 16 -0.05 20.97 -15.12
CA LEU A 16 0.46 20.04 -14.10
C LEU A 16 -0.65 19.25 -13.41
N PHE A 17 -1.83 19.87 -13.23
CA PHE A 17 -3.00 19.28 -12.57
C PHE A 17 -4.23 19.39 -13.49
N PRO A 18 -4.35 18.50 -14.49
CA PRO A 18 -5.45 18.54 -15.46
C PRO A 18 -6.83 18.39 -14.81
N GLU A 19 -6.90 17.71 -13.66
CA GLU A 19 -8.13 17.51 -12.88
C GLU A 19 -8.56 18.76 -12.08
N LEU A 20 -7.78 19.85 -12.10
CA LEU A 20 -8.10 21.03 -11.30
C LEU A 20 -9.37 21.74 -11.80
N GLY A 21 -10.41 21.68 -10.97
CA GLY A 21 -11.73 22.25 -11.25
C GLY A 21 -12.65 21.31 -12.02
N SER A 22 -12.28 20.02 -12.17
CA SER A 22 -13.19 19.01 -12.69
C SER A 22 -14.37 18.80 -11.73
N GLN A 23 -15.56 18.59 -12.30
CA GLN A 23 -16.73 18.22 -11.51
C GLN A 23 -16.66 16.72 -11.22
N VAL A 24 -16.34 16.39 -9.97
CA VAL A 24 -16.29 15.00 -9.51
C VAL A 24 -17.68 14.61 -8.99
N PRO A 25 -18.19 13.40 -9.27
CA PRO A 25 -19.45 12.94 -8.70
C PRO A 25 -19.42 12.99 -7.17
N ARG A 26 -20.49 13.49 -6.55
CA ARG A 26 -20.62 13.58 -5.07
C ARG A 26 -20.34 12.25 -4.37
N MET A 27 -20.71 11.15 -5.02
CA MET A 27 -20.45 9.80 -4.53
C MET A 27 -18.95 9.54 -4.28
N TYR A 28 -18.04 10.12 -5.05
CA TYR A 28 -16.60 9.90 -4.87
C TYR A 28 -16.10 10.53 -3.58
N ASP A 29 -16.64 11.69 -3.19
CA ASP A 29 -16.34 12.29 -1.88
C ASP A 29 -16.94 11.48 -0.72
N GLN A 30 -18.10 10.86 -0.92
CA GLN A 30 -18.68 9.93 0.07
C GLN A 30 -17.81 8.69 0.22
N VAL A 31 -17.40 8.06 -0.89
CA VAL A 31 -16.44 6.95 -0.90
C VAL A 31 -15.14 7.33 -0.22
N ARG A 32 -14.59 8.52 -0.52
CA ARG A 32 -13.39 9.05 0.14
C ARG A 32 -13.54 9.12 1.66
N ALA A 33 -14.67 9.62 2.16
CA ALA A 33 -14.93 9.71 3.59
C ALA A 33 -14.91 8.32 4.25
N LEU A 34 -15.58 7.34 3.63
CA LEU A 34 -15.63 5.96 4.13
C LEU A 34 -14.27 5.27 4.08
N VAL A 35 -13.50 5.45 3.00
CA VAL A 35 -12.10 4.97 2.90
C VAL A 35 -11.25 5.54 4.02
N ARG A 36 -11.37 6.83 4.32
CA ARG A 36 -10.60 7.50 5.38
C ARG A 36 -10.96 7.00 6.77
N GLU A 37 -12.22 6.67 7.02
CA GLU A 37 -12.66 6.03 8.26
C GLU A 37 -12.07 4.61 8.38
N ARG A 38 -12.22 3.80 7.32
CA ARG A 38 -11.71 2.43 7.27
C ARG A 38 -10.19 2.36 7.48
N ARG A 39 -9.45 3.32 6.91
CA ARG A 39 -8.00 3.47 7.05
C ARG A 39 -7.53 3.61 8.50
N GLN A 40 -8.37 4.15 9.39
CA GLN A 40 -8.02 4.27 10.81
C GLN A 40 -8.00 2.92 11.54
N GLN A 41 -8.67 1.92 10.96
CA GLN A 41 -8.79 0.57 11.53
C GLN A 41 -7.73 -0.36 10.95
N LEU A 42 -7.52 -0.32 9.63
CA LEU A 42 -6.63 -1.24 8.91
C LEU A 42 -5.88 -0.49 7.80
N PRO A 43 -4.60 -0.83 7.56
CA PRO A 43 -3.81 -0.19 6.51
C PRO A 43 -4.17 -0.65 5.09
N TYR A 44 -4.81 -1.82 4.95
CA TYR A 44 -5.23 -2.41 3.69
C TYR A 44 -6.47 -3.29 3.90
N CYS A 45 -7.15 -3.64 2.81
CA CYS A 45 -8.25 -4.61 2.82
C CYS A 45 -8.42 -5.29 1.45
N ALA A 46 -9.21 -6.35 1.38
CA ALA A 46 -9.63 -6.91 0.10
C ALA A 46 -10.51 -5.91 -0.66
N LEU A 47 -10.35 -5.84 -1.99
CA LEU A 47 -11.13 -4.95 -2.84
C LEU A 47 -12.63 -5.23 -2.72
N GLU A 48 -13.00 -6.51 -2.81
CA GLU A 48 -14.42 -6.91 -2.81
C GLU A 48 -15.11 -6.60 -1.47
N ASP A 49 -14.42 -6.82 -0.35
CA ASP A 49 -14.94 -6.47 0.97
C ASP A 49 -15.15 -4.96 1.12
N LEU A 50 -14.22 -4.15 0.59
CA LEU A 50 -14.32 -2.69 0.60
C LEU A 50 -15.50 -2.22 -0.26
N VAL A 51 -15.63 -2.76 -1.47
CA VAL A 51 -16.73 -2.42 -2.39
C VAL A 51 -18.07 -2.78 -1.75
N ALA A 52 -18.23 -4.01 -1.24
CA ALA A 52 -19.46 -4.44 -0.59
C ALA A 52 -19.83 -3.57 0.61
N THR A 53 -18.85 -3.26 1.48
CA THR A 53 -19.04 -2.40 2.65
C THR A 53 -19.52 -0.99 2.25
N ILE A 54 -18.93 -0.42 1.20
CA ILE A 54 -19.28 0.93 0.73
C ILE A 54 -20.67 0.94 0.09
N VAL A 55 -20.98 -0.05 -0.76
CA VAL A 55 -22.31 -0.19 -1.38
C VAL A 55 -23.39 -0.26 -0.31
N GLU A 56 -23.18 -1.08 0.74
CA GLU A 56 -24.09 -1.21 1.88
C GLU A 56 -24.23 0.11 2.64
N GLN A 57 -23.12 0.76 3.01
CA GLN A 57 -23.13 2.00 3.80
C GLN A 57 -23.74 3.19 3.07
N LEU A 58 -23.64 3.22 1.74
CA LEU A 58 -24.26 4.25 0.91
C LEU A 58 -25.71 3.93 0.55
N GLY A 59 -26.23 2.74 0.92
CA GLY A 59 -27.59 2.31 0.61
C GLY A 59 -27.85 2.27 -0.90
N LEU A 60 -26.84 1.87 -1.69
CA LEU A 60 -26.96 1.81 -3.14
C LEU A 60 -27.68 0.52 -3.54
N ASP A 61 -28.71 0.63 -4.38
CA ASP A 61 -29.32 -0.53 -5.03
C ASP A 61 -28.32 -1.16 -6.01
N ASP A 62 -27.78 -2.32 -5.66
CA ASP A 62 -26.86 -3.09 -6.50
C ASP A 62 -27.62 -4.07 -7.41
N GLN A 63 -28.64 -3.56 -8.11
CA GLN A 63 -29.28 -4.33 -9.17
C GLN A 63 -28.27 -4.50 -10.32
N GLU A 64 -28.03 -5.74 -10.73
CA GLU A 64 -27.11 -6.13 -11.81
C GLU A 64 -25.63 -5.73 -11.63
N GLY A 65 -25.18 -5.34 -10.43
CA GLY A 65 -23.77 -5.03 -10.14
C GLY A 65 -23.31 -3.62 -10.50
N ASP A 66 -24.23 -2.72 -10.88
CA ASP A 66 -23.93 -1.34 -11.26
C ASP A 66 -23.39 -0.49 -10.09
N ALA A 67 -23.89 -0.69 -8.88
CA ALA A 67 -23.41 0.04 -7.71
C ALA A 67 -21.96 -0.35 -7.40
N GLY A 68 -21.64 -1.64 -7.47
CA GLY A 68 -20.27 -2.12 -7.34
C GLY A 68 -19.32 -1.55 -8.40
N ALA A 69 -19.77 -1.44 -9.66
CA ALA A 69 -18.96 -0.84 -10.73
C ALA A 69 -18.67 0.65 -10.47
N ARG A 70 -19.69 1.40 -10.04
CA ARG A 70 -19.58 2.80 -9.64
C ARG A 70 -18.61 3.04 -8.48
N VAL A 71 -18.63 2.17 -7.47
CA VAL A 71 -17.68 2.24 -6.35
C VAL A 71 -16.25 1.93 -6.80
N ARG A 72 -16.04 0.95 -7.71
CA ARG A 72 -14.71 0.67 -8.26
C ARG A 72 -14.14 1.84 -9.04
N GLN A 73 -14.95 2.54 -9.85
CA GLN A 73 -14.51 3.78 -10.52
C GLN A 73 -14.11 4.87 -9.51
N ALA A 74 -14.85 5.00 -8.40
CA ALA A 74 -14.46 5.92 -7.34
C ALA A 74 -13.13 5.52 -6.68
N ILE A 75 -12.88 4.23 -6.48
CA ILE A 75 -11.60 3.72 -5.96
C ILE A 75 -10.45 4.00 -6.95
N GLU A 76 -10.65 3.78 -8.25
CA GLU A 76 -9.67 4.11 -9.30
C GLU A 76 -9.35 5.62 -9.28
N PHE A 77 -10.36 6.48 -9.21
CA PHE A 77 -10.13 7.92 -9.03
C PHE A 77 -9.34 8.24 -7.75
N LEU A 78 -9.66 7.59 -6.63
CA LEU A 78 -8.92 7.78 -5.37
C LEU A 78 -7.48 7.28 -5.44
N HIS A 79 -7.20 6.27 -6.26
CA HIS A 79 -5.84 5.86 -6.60
C HIS A 79 -5.09 6.95 -7.36
N ASP A 80 -5.71 7.50 -8.41
CA ASP A 80 -5.09 8.51 -9.28
C ASP A 80 -4.74 9.80 -8.53
N VAL A 81 -5.59 10.21 -7.58
CA VAL A 81 -5.33 11.40 -6.74
C VAL A 81 -4.47 11.11 -5.50
N GLY A 82 -4.01 9.86 -5.31
CA GLY A 82 -3.11 9.48 -4.23
C GLY A 82 -3.74 9.44 -2.83
N GLU A 83 -5.04 9.17 -2.72
CA GLU A 83 -5.69 8.95 -1.42
C GLU A 83 -5.54 7.49 -0.93
N LEU A 84 -5.39 6.54 -1.87
CA LEU A 84 -5.16 5.11 -1.65
C LEU A 84 -4.30 4.53 -2.77
N ALA A 85 -3.93 3.25 -2.69
CA ALA A 85 -3.29 2.53 -3.80
C ALA A 85 -4.00 1.23 -4.16
N HIS A 86 -4.29 1.05 -5.45
CA HIS A 86 -4.86 -0.16 -6.03
C HIS A 86 -4.24 -0.41 -7.41
N TYR A 87 -3.64 -1.59 -7.61
CA TYR A 87 -2.93 -1.93 -8.85
C TYR A 87 -3.70 -2.99 -9.62
N ARG A 88 -4.62 -2.54 -10.47
CA ARG A 88 -5.51 -3.40 -11.26
C ARG A 88 -4.77 -4.37 -12.19
N GLU A 89 -3.71 -3.90 -12.82
CA GLU A 89 -2.97 -4.66 -13.85
C GLU A 89 -2.04 -5.74 -13.26
N ALA A 90 -1.75 -5.68 -11.96
CA ALA A 90 -0.90 -6.65 -11.28
C ALA A 90 -1.76 -7.74 -10.64
N ALA A 91 -1.69 -8.98 -11.15
CA ALA A 91 -2.58 -10.08 -10.77
C ALA A 91 -2.71 -10.27 -9.24
N GLU A 92 -1.58 -10.28 -8.52
CA GLU A 92 -1.55 -10.44 -7.06
C GLU A 92 -2.09 -9.21 -6.31
N LEU A 93 -1.92 -8.01 -6.87
CA LEU A 93 -2.31 -6.74 -6.25
C LEU A 93 -3.74 -6.31 -6.60
N SER A 94 -4.30 -6.83 -7.70
CA SER A 94 -5.63 -6.48 -8.19
C SER A 94 -6.75 -6.73 -7.17
N LYS A 95 -6.51 -7.63 -6.21
CA LYS A 95 -7.45 -8.06 -5.18
C LYS A 95 -7.32 -7.29 -3.86
N VAL A 96 -6.32 -6.42 -3.71
CA VAL A 96 -6.06 -5.67 -2.47
C VAL A 96 -6.08 -4.18 -2.72
N VAL A 97 -6.63 -3.44 -1.76
CA VAL A 97 -6.55 -1.98 -1.73
C VAL A 97 -5.72 -1.59 -0.52
N PHE A 98 -4.65 -0.83 -0.75
CA PHE A 98 -3.86 -0.22 0.30
C PHE A 98 -4.48 1.12 0.67
N LEU A 99 -5.16 1.15 1.82
CA LEU A 99 -5.85 2.33 2.33
C LEU A 99 -4.84 3.36 2.87
N SER A 100 -3.73 2.90 3.46
CA SER A 100 -2.69 3.75 4.03
C SER A 100 -1.42 3.75 3.18
N LEU A 101 -1.22 4.82 2.41
CA LEU A 101 0.04 5.04 1.69
C LEU A 101 1.22 5.21 2.64
N GLN A 102 1.00 5.78 3.84
CA GLN A 102 2.04 5.90 4.86
C GLN A 102 2.52 4.51 5.31
N TRP A 103 1.59 3.57 5.52
CA TRP A 103 1.94 2.21 5.87
C TRP A 103 2.76 1.53 4.75
N LEU A 104 2.37 1.70 3.49
CA LEU A 104 3.16 1.23 2.34
C LEU A 104 4.58 1.82 2.32
N VAL A 105 4.72 3.11 2.61
CA VAL A 105 6.02 3.75 2.74
C VAL A 105 6.84 3.08 3.85
N ASP A 106 6.23 2.76 4.98
CA ASP A 106 6.92 2.13 6.10
C ASP A 106 7.33 0.67 5.78
N VAL A 107 6.50 -0.08 5.05
CA VAL A 107 6.87 -1.40 4.48
C VAL A 107 8.12 -1.29 3.61
N ASN A 108 8.17 -0.28 2.73
CA ASN A 108 9.32 -0.05 1.85
C ASN A 108 10.56 0.40 2.61
N LYS A 109 10.44 1.26 3.63
CA LYS A 109 11.57 1.71 4.46
C LYS A 109 12.24 0.57 5.23
N LEU A 110 11.50 -0.49 5.56
CA LEU A 110 12.10 -1.68 6.17
C LEU A 110 13.05 -2.41 5.22
N VAL A 111 12.84 -2.29 3.91
CA VAL A 111 13.67 -2.91 2.87
C VAL A 111 14.73 -1.94 2.34
N ILE A 112 14.34 -0.71 2.05
CA ILE A 112 15.19 0.33 1.46
C ILE A 112 15.66 1.27 2.58
N ARG A 113 16.79 0.92 3.19
CA ARG A 113 17.45 1.73 4.22
C ARG A 113 18.96 1.60 4.12
N HIS A 114 19.67 2.64 4.55
CA HIS A 114 21.13 2.75 4.42
C HIS A 114 21.88 2.10 5.59
N ASP A 115 21.21 1.92 6.72
CA ASP A 115 21.79 1.50 8.01
C ASP A 115 21.59 0.01 8.30
N HIS A 116 21.32 -0.82 7.28
CA HIS A 116 21.13 -2.28 7.45
C HIS A 116 22.28 -2.98 8.18
N SER A 117 23.51 -2.49 8.03
CA SER A 117 24.66 -3.01 8.78
C SER A 117 24.45 -2.95 10.29
N ASP A 118 23.77 -1.92 10.79
CA ASP A 118 23.58 -1.68 12.21
C ASP A 118 22.17 -2.08 12.67
N SER A 119 21.16 -1.83 11.84
CA SER A 119 19.75 -2.05 12.20
C SER A 119 19.30 -3.51 12.06
N LEU A 120 19.92 -4.29 11.17
CA LEU A 120 19.54 -5.68 10.93
C LEU A 120 20.24 -6.59 11.93
N VAL A 121 19.68 -6.71 13.13
CA VAL A 121 20.24 -7.50 14.23
C VAL A 121 19.50 -8.84 14.35
N TYR A 122 20.26 -9.89 14.65
CA TYR A 122 19.67 -11.19 14.98
C TYR A 122 18.92 -11.09 16.30
N ASP A 123 17.74 -11.70 16.35
CA ASP A 123 16.85 -11.66 17.49
C ASP A 123 16.41 -13.09 17.79
N GLU A 124 16.82 -13.58 18.95
CA GLU A 124 16.55 -14.95 19.40
C GLU A 124 15.03 -15.18 19.55
N ALA A 125 14.23 -14.14 19.80
CA ALA A 125 12.77 -14.28 19.86
C ALA A 125 12.14 -14.58 18.48
N ALA A 126 12.88 -14.36 17.39
CA ALA A 126 12.48 -14.67 16.02
C ALA A 126 13.19 -15.90 15.43
N GLU A 127 13.73 -16.78 16.30
CA GLU A 127 14.45 -18.02 15.97
C GLU A 127 13.74 -18.94 14.97
N THR A 128 12.42 -18.80 14.82
CA THR A 128 11.59 -19.64 13.94
C THR A 128 11.90 -19.48 12.44
N LEU A 129 12.55 -18.39 12.01
CA LEU A 129 12.82 -18.15 10.60
C LEU A 129 14.19 -18.64 10.12
N MET A 130 15.22 -18.56 10.97
CA MET A 130 16.60 -18.95 10.64
C MET A 130 17.49 -19.00 11.87
N SER A 131 18.54 -19.82 11.81
CA SER A 131 19.63 -19.81 12.79
C SER A 131 20.50 -18.54 12.69
N ALA A 132 21.22 -18.21 13.78
CA ALA A 132 22.15 -17.09 13.80
C ALA A 132 23.21 -17.16 12.67
N THR A 133 23.73 -18.35 12.36
CA THR A 133 24.69 -18.56 11.27
C THR A 133 24.07 -18.27 9.90
N GLN A 134 22.86 -18.75 9.65
CA GLN A 134 22.14 -18.47 8.41
C GLN A 134 21.82 -16.98 8.27
N PHE A 135 21.39 -16.34 9.36
CA PHE A 135 21.16 -14.90 9.38
C PHE A 135 22.41 -14.10 9.03
N GLY A 136 23.56 -14.43 9.65
CA GLY A 136 24.83 -13.76 9.38
C GLY A 136 25.25 -13.86 7.91
N ALA A 137 25.08 -15.04 7.30
CA ALA A 137 25.37 -15.25 5.89
C ALA A 137 24.44 -14.42 4.99
N MET A 138 23.12 -14.49 5.21
CA MET A 138 22.12 -13.76 4.42
C MET A 138 22.28 -12.24 4.55
N LYS A 139 22.54 -11.73 5.77
CA LYS A 139 22.84 -10.32 6.01
C LYS A 139 24.09 -9.88 5.25
N ALA A 140 25.14 -10.70 5.25
CA ALA A 140 26.37 -10.38 4.53
C ALA A 140 26.14 -10.30 3.01
N ASP A 141 25.38 -11.23 2.43
CA ASP A 141 25.01 -11.21 1.01
C ASP A 141 24.16 -9.98 0.66
N PHE A 142 23.18 -9.65 1.51
CA PHE A 142 22.33 -8.49 1.30
C PHE A 142 23.12 -7.18 1.35
N VAL A 143 23.91 -6.95 2.41
CA VAL A 143 24.66 -5.70 2.60
C VAL A 143 25.76 -5.52 1.55
N LYS A 144 26.43 -6.61 1.13
CA LYS A 144 27.56 -6.51 0.19
C LYS A 144 27.14 -6.56 -1.27
N ARG A 145 26.07 -7.28 -1.60
CA ARG A 145 25.69 -7.60 -3.00
C ARG A 145 24.28 -7.15 -3.36
N GLY A 146 23.50 -6.66 -2.40
CA GLY A 146 22.09 -6.32 -2.60
C GLY A 146 21.18 -7.55 -2.74
N TRP A 147 21.66 -8.75 -2.41
CA TRP A 147 20.89 -9.99 -2.55
C TRP A 147 19.98 -10.20 -1.35
N LEU A 148 18.69 -9.91 -1.54
CA LEU A 148 17.68 -10.07 -0.49
C LEU A 148 16.96 -11.42 -0.63
N SER A 149 17.25 -12.35 0.28
CA SER A 149 16.56 -13.64 0.33
C SER A 149 15.15 -13.51 0.92
N LEU A 150 14.22 -14.37 0.49
CA LEU A 150 12.85 -14.37 1.04
C LEU A 150 12.80 -14.57 2.56
N PRO A 151 13.60 -15.46 3.19
CA PRO A 151 13.63 -15.57 4.65
C PRO A 151 14.10 -14.28 5.33
N LEU A 152 15.10 -13.59 4.76
CA LEU A 152 15.58 -12.32 5.31
C LEU A 152 14.54 -11.21 5.13
N LEU A 153 13.82 -11.18 4.01
CA LEU A 153 12.70 -10.26 3.79
C LEU A 153 11.57 -10.49 4.79
N ARG A 154 11.20 -11.75 5.06
CA ARG A 154 10.23 -12.09 6.14
C ARG A 154 10.69 -11.58 7.49
N ARG A 155 12.00 -11.65 7.76
CA ARG A 155 12.58 -11.11 8.99
C ARG A 155 12.48 -9.58 9.03
N LEU A 156 12.79 -8.87 7.94
CA LEU A 156 12.67 -7.41 7.86
C LEU A 156 11.23 -6.94 8.13
N TRP A 157 10.25 -7.69 7.64
CA TRP A 157 8.83 -7.39 7.81
C TRP A 157 8.19 -8.00 9.05
N TRP A 158 8.97 -8.67 9.92
CA TRP A 158 8.45 -9.30 11.14
C TRP A 158 7.70 -8.31 12.04
N GLY A 159 8.20 -7.07 12.12
CA GLY A 159 7.58 -6.00 12.91
C GLY A 159 6.24 -5.48 12.38
N LEU A 160 5.85 -5.84 11.14
CA LEU A 160 4.56 -5.42 10.57
C LEU A 160 3.37 -6.16 11.20
N GLN A 161 3.62 -7.26 11.92
CA GLN A 161 2.60 -8.07 12.59
C GLN A 161 1.42 -8.43 11.67
N LEU A 162 1.73 -8.86 10.44
CA LEU A 162 0.70 -9.26 9.48
C LEU A 162 -0.22 -10.33 10.10
N PRO A 163 -1.56 -10.24 9.89
CA PRO A 163 -2.51 -11.19 10.46
C PRO A 163 -2.10 -12.64 10.13
N LYS A 164 -2.13 -13.53 11.13
CA LYS A 164 -1.64 -14.91 10.97
C LYS A 164 -2.34 -15.65 9.81
N ASP A 165 -3.64 -15.41 9.64
CA ASP A 165 -4.47 -16.08 8.64
C ASP A 165 -4.27 -15.54 7.21
N ASP A 166 -3.63 -14.37 7.07
CA ASP A 166 -3.37 -13.70 5.77
C ASP A 166 -1.86 -13.49 5.52
N ASN A 167 -0.99 -14.00 6.40
CA ASN A 167 0.43 -13.62 6.42
C ASN A 167 1.13 -13.98 5.10
N ASP A 168 0.94 -15.20 4.61
CA ASP A 168 1.62 -15.67 3.39
C ASP A 168 1.08 -15.03 2.12
N ALA A 169 -0.24 -14.85 2.02
CA ALA A 169 -0.87 -14.18 0.90
C ALA A 169 -0.44 -12.71 0.85
N MET A 170 -0.52 -12.01 1.99
CA MET A 170 -0.06 -10.63 2.09
C MET A 170 1.44 -10.49 1.83
N PHE A 171 2.27 -11.41 2.33
CA PHE A 171 3.70 -11.43 2.04
C PHE A 171 3.97 -11.49 0.53
N GLY A 172 3.27 -12.37 -0.20
CA GLY A 172 3.33 -12.44 -1.66
C GLY A 172 2.91 -11.12 -2.33
N ARG A 173 1.83 -10.49 -1.84
CA ARG A 173 1.37 -9.19 -2.35
C ARG A 173 2.39 -8.08 -2.10
N LEU A 174 3.02 -8.04 -0.93
CA LEU A 174 4.06 -7.05 -0.64
C LEU A 174 5.30 -7.24 -1.52
N ILE A 175 5.66 -8.47 -1.88
CA ILE A 175 6.70 -8.74 -2.88
C ILE A 175 6.29 -8.20 -4.25
N ALA A 176 5.06 -8.51 -4.71
CA ALA A 176 4.55 -7.99 -5.98
C ALA A 176 4.52 -6.45 -5.99
N MET A 177 4.27 -5.81 -4.84
CA MET A 177 4.34 -4.36 -4.68
C MET A 177 5.77 -3.82 -4.82
N LEU A 178 6.78 -4.48 -4.25
CA LEU A 178 8.18 -4.10 -4.46
C LEU A 178 8.57 -4.16 -5.95
N GLN A 179 8.11 -5.20 -6.66
CA GLN A 179 8.32 -5.35 -8.11
C GLN A 179 7.61 -4.24 -8.89
N GLN A 180 6.37 -3.91 -8.52
CA GLN A 180 5.60 -2.82 -9.13
C GLN A 180 6.31 -1.47 -9.00
N PHE A 181 7.09 -1.27 -7.93
CA PHE A 181 7.89 -0.06 -7.71
C PHE A 181 9.31 -0.13 -8.28
N GLY A 182 9.68 -1.24 -8.94
CA GLY A 182 11.03 -1.44 -9.50
C GLY A 182 12.12 -1.57 -8.43
N VAL A 183 11.75 -2.00 -7.22
CA VAL A 183 12.65 -2.18 -6.08
C VAL A 183 13.23 -3.60 -6.03
N ALA A 184 12.53 -4.58 -6.61
CA ALA A 184 12.87 -6.00 -6.60
C ALA A 184 12.70 -6.64 -7.98
#